data_AF-A0A962IEE5-F1
#
_entry.id   AF-A0A962IEE5-F1
#
_cell.length_a   1.000
_cell.length_b   1.000
_cell.length_c   1.000
_cell.angle_alpha   90.00
_cell.angle_beta   90.00
_cell.angle_gamma   90.00
#
_symmetry.space_group_name_H-M   'P 1'
#
loop_
_entity.id
_entity.type
_entity.pdbx_description
1 polymer ?
#
loop_
_entity_poly.entity_id
_entity_poly.type
_entity_poly.pdbx_seq_one_letter_code
_entity_poly.pdbx_strand_id
1 'polypeptide(L)'
;TYWQRHPSLSYLFAGRFIGTTSQAPRVDEGRPDSLYELEIAFAEIARLAPFSGAQAASSALDHGRSASSALDRGRSASSAPWITDRALRHLLTDITGNTHRAEFCIDKLYSPDSLSGRQGLLEFRAFEMPPHARMSIVQMLLLRTLVARFWNMPYRHRLVRWGTELHNRWMLPHYVWEDMRDVCEDLQAAGFPFQLEWLAPFHEFRFPVYGRAQYGDIELELRAALEPWNVLGEELSNQGTARFVDSSVERLQVRVSGLVDSRYVIACNGRRVPLQATGVSGEYVAGVRYRAWHPPSALHPTIDIHSPLVFDIIDTWSGRSIGGCSYHVVHPGGRSYDTFPVNAFEAEGRRFSRFRTEHTPGVLESRYLSEATRQFYQHEARRMSPPPEETNAEYPHTLDLRRM
;
A
#
# COMPACT_ATOMS: atom_id res chain seq x y z
N THR A 1 0.78 17.61 5.37
CA THR A 1 1.11 16.99 4.06
C THR A 1 2.06 15.81 4.17
N TYR A 2 2.91 15.71 5.21
CA TYR A 2 3.88 14.61 5.39
C TYR A 2 3.30 13.21 5.18
N TRP A 3 2.21 12.88 5.88
CA TRP A 3 1.58 11.56 5.81
C TRP A 3 1.13 11.15 4.41
N GLN A 4 0.60 12.10 3.64
CA GLN A 4 0.19 11.86 2.26
C GLN A 4 1.40 11.57 1.36
N ARG A 5 2.56 12.16 1.66
CA ARG A 5 3.80 11.93 0.91
C ARG A 5 4.50 10.61 1.25
N HIS A 6 4.15 9.97 2.35
CA HIS A 6 4.76 8.72 2.77
C HIS A 6 3.70 7.60 2.87
N PRO A 7 3.36 6.93 1.76
CA PRO A 7 2.38 5.84 1.74
C PRO A 7 2.65 4.73 2.75
N SER A 8 3.92 4.50 3.12
CA SER A 8 4.30 3.49 4.12
C SER A 8 3.66 3.72 5.49
N LEU A 9 3.40 4.97 5.88
CA LEU A 9 2.73 5.31 7.14
C LEU A 9 1.27 4.83 7.20
N SER A 10 0.64 4.63 6.04
CA SER A 10 -0.68 3.99 5.93
C SER A 10 -0.54 2.47 5.77
N TYR A 11 0.31 2.05 4.83
CA TYR A 11 0.29 0.70 4.30
C TYR A 11 1.04 -0.34 5.14
N LEU A 12 2.06 0.06 5.89
CA LEU A 12 2.79 -0.83 6.79
C LEU A 12 1.95 -1.26 8.00
N PHE A 13 1.06 -0.38 8.46
CA PHE A 13 0.29 -0.57 9.70
C PHE A 13 -1.18 -0.90 9.48
N ALA A 14 -1.69 -0.80 8.25
CA ALA A 14 -3.08 -1.10 7.94
C ALA A 14 -3.38 -2.62 7.99
N GLY A 15 -4.65 -2.94 8.21
CA GLY A 15 -5.19 -4.30 8.10
C GLY A 15 -5.19 -4.83 6.66
N ARG A 16 -5.70 -6.05 6.43
CA ARG A 16 -5.75 -6.64 5.07
C ARG A 16 -6.66 -5.87 4.11
N PHE A 17 -7.73 -5.27 4.62
CA PHE A 17 -8.67 -4.49 3.82
C PHE A 17 -8.21 -3.04 3.71
N ILE A 18 -7.56 -2.71 2.60
CA ILE A 18 -7.05 -1.37 2.27
C ILE A 18 -7.66 -0.86 0.96
N GLY A 19 -7.38 0.40 0.63
CA GLY A 19 -7.87 1.06 -0.57
C GLY A 19 -9.09 1.94 -0.32
N THR A 20 -9.65 2.44 -1.42
CA THR A 20 -10.68 3.48 -1.49
C THR A 20 -11.94 3.15 -0.67
N THR A 21 -12.29 1.87 -0.61
CA THR A 21 -13.47 1.35 0.08
C THR A 21 -13.18 0.75 1.47
N SER A 22 -11.94 0.88 1.97
CA SER A 22 -11.53 0.31 3.26
C SER A 22 -12.18 1.01 4.46
N GLN A 23 -11.81 0.58 5.68
CA GLN A 23 -12.29 1.21 6.92
C GLN A 23 -11.56 2.52 7.27
N ALA A 24 -10.44 2.79 6.59
CA ALA A 24 -9.61 3.97 6.80
C ALA A 24 -8.85 4.37 5.51
N PRO A 25 -9.53 4.58 4.36
CA PRO A 25 -8.88 5.06 3.13
C PRO A 25 -8.04 6.31 3.35
N ARG A 26 -6.95 6.39 2.59
CA ARG A 26 -6.17 7.61 2.46
C ARG A 26 -6.98 8.66 1.70
N VAL A 27 -6.69 9.94 1.96
CA VAL A 27 -7.37 11.05 1.28
C VAL A 27 -7.17 11.07 -0.25
N ASP A 28 -6.06 10.50 -0.72
CA ASP A 28 -5.67 10.41 -2.13
C ASP A 28 -6.06 9.09 -2.81
N GLU A 29 -6.79 8.20 -2.12
CA GLU A 29 -7.35 6.99 -2.71
C GLU A 29 -8.81 7.19 -3.17
N GLY A 30 -9.49 8.23 -2.72
CA GLY A 30 -10.89 8.48 -3.05
C GLY A 30 -11.08 9.17 -4.41
N ARG A 31 -11.60 10.40 -4.36
CA ARG A 31 -11.91 11.16 -5.57
C ARG A 31 -10.62 11.73 -6.20
N PRO A 32 -10.49 11.76 -7.55
CA PRO A 32 -9.29 12.28 -8.21
C PRO A 32 -8.96 13.75 -7.88
N ASP A 33 -9.98 14.55 -7.59
CA ASP A 33 -9.88 15.98 -7.24
C ASP A 33 -9.63 16.24 -5.74
N SER A 34 -9.70 15.21 -4.87
CA SER A 34 -9.53 15.36 -3.42
C SER A 34 -8.29 16.16 -3.03
N LEU A 35 -7.15 15.90 -3.68
CA LEU A 35 -5.90 16.59 -3.35
C LEU A 35 -5.87 18.04 -3.82
N TYR A 36 -6.58 18.38 -4.89
CA TYR A 36 -6.73 19.76 -5.35
C TYR A 36 -7.57 20.56 -4.35
N GLU A 37 -8.70 20.01 -3.92
CA GLU A 37 -9.55 20.64 -2.90
C GLU A 37 -8.83 20.74 -1.54
N LEU A 38 -8.02 19.75 -1.19
CA LEU A 38 -7.21 19.78 0.02
C LEU A 38 -6.14 20.87 0.00
N GLU A 39 -5.55 21.16 -1.16
CA GLU A 39 -4.62 22.29 -1.31
C GLU A 39 -5.32 23.63 -1.13
N ILE A 40 -6.53 23.79 -1.68
CA ILE A 40 -7.37 24.98 -1.45
C ILE A 40 -7.68 25.11 0.05
N ALA A 41 -8.10 24.03 0.71
CA ALA A 41 -8.38 24.04 2.14
C ALA A 41 -7.16 24.43 2.97
N PHE A 42 -5.95 23.93 2.65
CA PHE A 42 -4.74 24.36 3.34
C PHE A 42 -4.40 25.83 3.09
N ALA A 43 -4.59 26.34 1.87
CA ALA A 43 -4.39 27.76 1.56
C ALA A 43 -5.38 28.64 2.35
N GLU A 44 -6.64 28.22 2.45
CA GLU A 44 -7.67 28.95 3.19
C GLU A 44 -7.42 28.92 4.71
N ILE A 45 -7.02 27.78 5.27
CA ILE A 45 -6.60 27.68 6.67
C ILE A 45 -5.42 28.63 6.94
N ALA A 46 -4.43 28.70 6.05
CA ALA A 46 -3.29 29.60 6.21
C ALA A 46 -3.68 31.09 6.12
N ARG A 47 -4.62 31.43 5.24
CA ARG A 47 -5.17 32.79 5.10
C ARG A 47 -5.96 33.21 6.35
N LEU A 48 -6.77 32.30 6.87
CA LEU A 48 -7.64 32.55 8.02
C LEU A 48 -6.91 32.45 9.36
N ALA A 49 -5.89 31.62 9.50
CA ALA A 49 -5.12 31.47 10.73
C ALA A 49 -3.66 31.87 10.50
N PRO A 50 -3.36 33.17 10.25
CA PRO A 50 -1.99 33.63 10.11
C PRO A 50 -1.25 33.33 11.43
N PHE A 51 -0.24 32.46 11.36
CA PHE A 51 0.60 32.13 12.50
C PHE A 51 1.15 33.43 13.12
N SER A 52 0.85 33.65 14.39
CA SER A 52 1.24 34.83 15.17
C SER A 52 2.77 35.05 15.25
N GLY A 53 3.59 34.07 14.84
CA GLY A 53 5.04 34.20 14.75
C GLY A 53 5.56 35.11 13.62
N ALA A 54 4.75 35.46 12.63
CA ALA A 54 5.16 36.36 11.55
C ALA A 54 4.82 37.85 11.81
N GLN A 55 3.92 38.14 12.75
CA GLN A 55 3.48 39.52 13.04
C GLN A 55 4.36 40.24 14.07
N ALA A 56 5.16 39.53 14.86
CA ALA A 56 6.06 40.15 15.84
C ALA A 56 7.19 41.00 15.21
N ALA A 57 7.47 40.83 13.90
CA ALA A 57 8.50 41.60 13.21
C ALA A 57 7.99 42.90 12.54
N SER A 58 6.67 43.10 12.43
CA SER A 58 6.10 44.28 11.72
C SER A 58 5.36 45.27 12.62
N SER A 59 5.12 44.94 13.90
CA SER A 59 4.42 45.83 14.84
C SER A 59 5.32 46.79 15.62
N ALA A 60 6.63 46.82 15.36
CA ALA A 60 7.57 47.74 16.03
C ALA A 60 7.55 49.19 15.47
N LEU A 61 6.67 49.50 14.51
CA LEU A 61 6.60 50.80 13.84
C LEU A 61 5.18 51.39 13.85
N ASP A 62 4.50 51.43 15.00
CA ASP A 62 3.38 52.38 15.14
C ASP A 62 3.17 52.78 16.60
N HIS A 63 3.91 53.81 17.04
CA HIS A 63 3.69 54.45 18.33
C HIS A 63 2.63 55.56 18.18
N GLY A 64 1.45 55.29 18.74
CA GLY A 64 0.57 56.35 19.24
C GLY A 64 -0.89 56.23 18.82
N ARG A 65 -1.70 55.60 19.68
CA ARG A 65 -3.07 56.06 19.97
C ARG A 65 -3.59 55.45 21.27
N SER A 66 -4.30 56.31 22.01
CA SER A 66 -4.68 56.20 23.42
C SER A 66 -5.65 55.07 23.74
N ALA A 67 -5.45 54.49 24.93
CA ALA A 67 -6.30 53.50 25.56
C ALA A 67 -7.55 54.15 26.19
N SER A 68 -8.72 54.07 25.55
CA SER A 68 -10.03 54.20 26.24
C SER A 68 -11.29 53.82 25.43
N SER A 69 -11.20 53.17 24.26
CA SER A 69 -12.41 52.78 23.50
C SER A 69 -12.40 51.38 22.89
N ALA A 70 -11.70 50.41 23.50
CA ALA A 70 -11.51 49.06 22.95
C ALA A 70 -12.29 47.97 23.68
N LEU A 71 -13.53 48.26 24.11
CA LEU A 71 -14.49 47.24 24.49
C LEU A 71 -15.46 47.07 23.31
N ASP A 72 -15.40 45.89 22.69
CA ASP A 72 -16.33 45.39 21.66
C ASP A 72 -16.10 45.76 20.18
N ARG A 73 -14.84 45.67 19.72
CA ARG A 73 -14.56 45.49 18.27
C ARG A 73 -13.68 44.27 18.04
N GLY A 74 -14.33 43.21 17.55
CA GLY A 74 -13.73 42.13 16.77
C GLY A 74 -12.58 41.39 17.45
N ARG A 75 -12.89 40.28 18.13
CA ARG A 75 -11.99 39.12 18.00
C ARG A 75 -11.90 38.89 16.50
N SER A 76 -10.76 39.24 15.91
CA SER A 76 -10.47 38.88 14.54
C SER A 76 -10.90 37.42 14.37
N ALA A 77 -11.76 37.14 13.38
CA ALA A 77 -12.16 35.77 13.05
C ALA A 77 -10.95 34.87 12.68
N SER A 78 -9.73 35.42 12.74
CA SER A 78 -8.50 34.86 12.24
C SER A 78 -7.81 33.82 13.14
N SER A 79 -8.51 33.19 14.08
CA SER A 79 -7.89 32.13 14.90
C SER A 79 -8.92 31.22 15.60
N ALA A 80 -10.13 31.10 15.07
CA ALA A 80 -11.13 30.24 15.69
C ALA A 80 -10.80 28.76 15.45
N PRO A 81 -10.67 27.92 16.51
CA PRO A 81 -10.24 26.52 16.33
C PRO A 81 -11.15 25.66 15.44
N TRP A 82 -12.43 26.03 15.28
CA TRP A 82 -13.38 25.35 14.39
C TRP A 82 -13.11 25.57 12.89
N ILE A 83 -12.21 26.48 12.50
CA ILE A 83 -11.88 26.72 11.08
C ILE A 83 -11.25 25.47 10.46
N THR A 84 -10.34 24.82 11.20
CA THR A 84 -9.73 23.55 10.77
C THR A 84 -10.79 22.48 10.53
N ASP A 85 -11.80 22.40 11.40
CA ASP A 85 -12.92 21.47 11.24
C ASP A 85 -13.68 21.75 9.94
N ARG A 86 -14.17 22.98 9.74
CA ARG A 86 -14.99 23.34 8.57
C ARG A 86 -14.22 23.24 7.25
N ALA A 87 -12.92 23.48 7.26
CA ALA A 87 -12.08 23.38 6.07
C ALA A 87 -11.75 21.93 5.67
N LEU A 88 -11.62 21.01 6.64
CA LEU A 88 -11.10 19.65 6.36
C LEU A 88 -12.13 18.53 6.49
N ARG A 89 -13.22 18.73 7.27
CA ARG A 89 -14.19 17.68 7.61
C ARG A 89 -14.75 16.94 6.40
N HIS A 90 -15.06 17.65 5.33
CA HIS A 90 -15.66 17.08 4.12
C HIS A 90 -14.63 16.55 3.11
N LEU A 91 -13.35 16.75 3.40
CA LEU A 91 -12.22 16.22 2.62
C LEU A 91 -11.61 14.99 3.29
N LEU A 92 -11.68 14.91 4.62
CA LEU A 92 -11.26 13.76 5.41
C LEU A 92 -12.44 12.81 5.63
N THR A 93 -12.88 12.17 4.54
CA THR A 93 -13.97 11.17 4.53
C THR A 93 -13.63 9.99 3.65
N ASP A 94 -14.36 8.89 3.80
CA ASP A 94 -14.40 7.85 2.77
C ASP A 94 -15.16 8.33 1.50
N ILE A 95 -15.25 7.45 0.49
CA ILE A 95 -15.95 7.72 -0.77
C ILE A 95 -17.47 7.93 -0.61
N THR A 96 -18.04 7.55 0.53
CA THR A 96 -19.47 7.76 0.86
C THR A 96 -19.71 9.00 1.70
N GLY A 97 -18.65 9.73 2.09
CA GLY A 97 -18.74 10.92 2.93
C GLY A 97 -18.69 10.64 4.44
N ASN A 98 -18.31 9.44 4.87
CA ASN A 98 -18.21 9.08 6.28
C ASN A 98 -16.85 9.51 6.88
N THR A 99 -16.89 10.43 7.84
CA THR A 99 -15.72 10.95 8.57
C THR A 99 -15.07 9.91 9.48
N HIS A 100 -15.85 8.99 10.05
CA HIS A 100 -15.36 7.90 10.91
C HIS A 100 -14.63 6.80 10.13
N ARG A 101 -14.64 6.86 8.80
CA ARG A 101 -13.92 5.95 7.92
C ARG A 101 -12.74 6.62 7.23
N ALA A 102 -12.39 7.85 7.57
CA ALA A 102 -11.16 8.46 7.05
C ALA A 102 -9.93 7.93 7.80
N GLU A 103 -8.77 7.87 7.13
CA GLU A 103 -7.48 7.62 7.78
C GLU A 103 -7.22 8.61 8.94
N PHE A 104 -7.57 9.88 8.74
CA PHE A 104 -7.55 10.92 9.76
C PHE A 104 -8.96 11.35 10.10
N CYS A 105 -9.35 11.19 11.37
CA CYS A 105 -10.61 11.73 11.85
C CYS A 105 -10.35 12.91 12.79
N ILE A 106 -10.97 14.04 12.44
CA ILE A 106 -10.90 15.30 13.19
C ILE A 106 -12.21 15.62 13.91
N ASP A 107 -13.16 14.67 13.97
CA ASP A 107 -14.49 14.91 14.53
C ASP A 107 -14.47 15.38 15.98
N LYS A 108 -13.42 14.96 16.71
CA LYS A 108 -13.18 15.27 18.11
C LYS A 108 -12.08 16.31 18.30
N LEU A 109 -11.56 16.90 17.22
CA LEU A 109 -10.53 17.93 17.30
C LEU A 109 -11.15 19.21 17.81
N TYR A 110 -12.03 19.82 17.01
CA TYR A 110 -12.79 20.99 17.40
C TYR A 110 -14.04 21.21 16.53
N SER A 111 -15.01 20.29 16.61
CA SER A 111 -16.29 20.51 15.94
C SER A 111 -17.10 21.62 16.63
N PRO A 112 -17.65 22.60 15.88
CA PRO A 112 -18.53 23.61 16.45
C PRO A 112 -19.91 23.06 16.81
N ASP A 113 -20.30 21.90 16.27
CA ASP A 113 -21.68 21.38 16.32
C ASP A 113 -22.07 20.80 17.69
N SER A 114 -21.11 20.35 18.49
CA SER A 114 -21.36 19.83 19.84
C SER A 114 -20.18 20.10 20.78
N LEU A 115 -20.45 20.10 22.09
CA LEU A 115 -19.39 20.16 23.11
C LEU A 115 -18.52 18.88 23.08
N SER A 116 -19.13 17.72 22.81
CA SER A 116 -18.42 16.45 22.72
C SER A 116 -17.46 16.37 21.51
N GLY A 117 -17.62 17.22 20.50
CA GLY A 117 -16.69 17.32 19.36
C GLY A 117 -15.47 18.23 19.62
N ARG A 118 -15.38 18.87 20.80
CA ARG A 118 -14.30 19.82 21.16
C ARG A 118 -13.33 19.23 22.17
N GLN A 119 -12.77 18.06 21.87
CA GLN A 119 -11.87 17.34 22.78
C GLN A 119 -10.39 17.59 22.51
N GLY A 120 -10.04 18.24 21.39
CA GLY A 120 -8.66 18.44 20.98
C GLY A 120 -7.97 17.16 20.46
N LEU A 121 -8.76 16.18 20.01
CA LEU A 121 -8.25 14.88 19.56
C LEU A 121 -8.19 14.77 18.03
N LEU A 122 -7.03 14.33 17.53
CA LEU A 122 -6.85 13.80 16.18
C LEU A 122 -6.75 12.29 16.26
N GLU A 123 -7.61 11.57 15.55
CA GLU A 123 -7.58 10.11 15.51
C GLU A 123 -6.85 9.60 14.27
N PHE A 124 -5.85 8.76 14.48
CA PHE A 124 -5.15 7.99 13.45
C PHE A 124 -5.84 6.63 13.31
N ARG A 125 -6.59 6.42 12.23
CA ARG A 125 -7.51 5.28 12.10
C ARG A 125 -6.97 4.15 11.22
N ALA A 126 -5.96 4.41 10.39
CA ALA A 126 -5.32 3.42 9.52
C ALA A 126 -4.28 2.53 10.23
N PHE A 127 -4.46 2.28 11.53
CA PHE A 127 -3.55 1.48 12.34
C PHE A 127 -4.25 0.25 12.90
N GLU A 128 -3.87 -0.93 12.43
CA GLU A 128 -4.28 -2.20 13.02
C GLU A 128 -3.65 -2.40 14.40
N MET A 129 -4.34 -3.13 15.27
CA MET A 129 -3.78 -3.56 16.55
C MET A 129 -2.68 -4.60 16.29
N PRO A 130 -1.42 -4.34 16.66
CA PRO A 130 -0.35 -5.30 16.41
C PRO A 130 -0.47 -6.50 17.36
N PRO A 131 0.06 -7.67 16.97
CA PRO A 131 -0.11 -8.93 17.71
C PRO A 131 0.65 -8.98 19.05
N HIS A 132 1.47 -7.97 19.36
CA HIS A 132 2.31 -7.96 20.55
C HIS A 132 2.43 -6.56 21.16
N ALA A 133 2.41 -6.47 22.50
CA ALA A 133 2.46 -5.20 23.22
C ALA A 133 3.72 -4.36 22.92
N ARG A 134 4.88 -5.02 22.73
CA ARG A 134 6.12 -4.31 22.32
C ARG A 134 6.01 -3.64 20.96
N MET A 135 5.33 -4.28 20.00
CA MET A 135 5.04 -3.65 18.71
C MET A 135 4.13 -2.44 18.94
N SER A 136 3.06 -2.58 19.72
CA SER A 136 2.17 -1.46 20.06
C SER A 136 2.93 -0.26 20.65
N ILE A 137 3.90 -0.49 21.53
CA ILE A 137 4.76 0.58 22.07
C ILE A 137 5.57 1.28 20.97
N VAL A 138 6.18 0.54 20.04
CA VAL A 138 6.94 1.12 18.92
C VAL A 138 6.04 1.95 18.01
N GLN A 139 4.83 1.46 17.70
CA GLN A 139 3.84 2.19 16.91
C GLN A 139 3.42 3.50 17.58
N MET A 140 3.17 3.48 18.90
CA MET A 140 2.87 4.69 19.66
C MET A 140 4.07 5.64 19.73
N LEU A 141 5.28 5.11 19.87
CA LEU A 141 6.51 5.90 19.84
C LEU A 141 6.67 6.62 18.50
N LEU A 142 6.44 5.94 17.37
CA LEU A 142 6.49 6.53 16.03
C LEU A 142 5.52 7.71 15.93
N LEU A 143 4.25 7.50 16.25
CA LEU A 143 3.22 8.55 16.19
C LEU A 143 3.57 9.76 17.06
N ARG A 144 3.98 9.52 18.31
CA ARG A 144 4.36 10.61 19.23
C ARG A 144 5.59 11.37 18.74
N THR A 145 6.56 10.67 18.16
CA THR A 145 7.78 11.27 17.60
C THR A 145 7.44 12.14 16.39
N LEU A 146 6.60 11.66 15.48
CA LEU A 146 6.12 12.43 14.32
C LEU A 146 5.37 13.70 14.76
N VAL A 147 4.45 13.57 15.73
CA VAL A 147 3.74 14.74 16.29
C VAL A 147 4.71 15.75 16.91
N ALA A 148 5.68 15.29 17.70
CA ALA A 148 6.70 16.16 18.28
C ALA A 148 7.57 16.84 17.20
N ARG A 149 7.98 16.08 16.17
CA ARG A 149 8.72 16.59 15.01
C ARG A 149 7.95 17.68 14.28
N PHE A 150 6.66 17.48 14.00
CA PHE A 150 5.83 18.48 13.32
C PHE A 150 5.51 19.70 14.18
N TRP A 151 5.43 19.53 15.50
CA TRP A 151 5.26 20.64 16.43
C TRP A 151 6.47 21.58 16.42
N ASN A 152 7.68 21.01 16.48
CA ASN A 152 8.92 21.79 16.47
C ASN A 152 9.25 22.34 15.08
N MET A 153 9.08 21.54 14.04
CA MET A 153 9.35 21.90 12.66
C MET A 153 8.15 21.53 11.78
N PRO A 154 7.21 22.47 11.55
CA PRO A 154 6.05 22.21 10.71
C PRO A 154 6.44 21.79 9.31
N TYR A 155 5.83 20.71 8.82
CA TYR A 155 6.10 20.18 7.48
C TYR A 155 5.17 20.81 6.44
N ARG A 156 5.71 21.68 5.57
CA ARG A 156 4.95 22.53 4.64
C ARG A 156 5.27 22.29 3.16
N HIS A 157 5.53 21.03 2.78
CA HIS A 157 5.76 20.68 1.38
C HIS A 157 4.44 20.43 0.64
N ARG A 158 4.45 20.60 -0.68
CA ARG A 158 3.32 20.30 -1.58
C ARG A 158 2.90 18.84 -1.48
N LEU A 159 1.63 18.56 -1.75
CA LEU A 159 1.12 17.19 -1.88
C LEU A 159 1.70 16.53 -3.13
N VAL A 160 1.84 15.21 -3.12
CA VAL A 160 2.34 14.44 -4.27
C VAL A 160 1.18 13.77 -4.98
N ARG A 161 1.07 13.92 -6.30
CA ARG A 161 0.03 13.27 -7.11
C ARG A 161 0.46 11.86 -7.47
N TRP A 162 0.33 10.93 -6.54
CA TRP A 162 0.74 9.53 -6.75
C TRP A 162 -0.06 8.83 -7.85
N GLY A 163 -1.36 9.09 -7.96
CA GLY A 163 -2.21 8.44 -8.96
C GLY A 163 -2.18 6.91 -8.82
N THR A 164 -2.04 6.20 -9.95
CA THR A 164 -2.02 4.73 -9.97
C THR A 164 -0.81 4.12 -9.26
N GLU A 165 0.26 4.89 -9.01
CA GLU A 165 1.43 4.42 -8.26
C GLU A 165 1.06 3.95 -6.85
N LEU A 166 0.01 4.53 -6.23
CA LEU A 166 -0.49 4.06 -4.92
C LEU A 166 -0.82 2.58 -4.96
N HIS A 167 -1.54 2.14 -6.01
CA HIS A 167 -2.02 0.76 -6.14
C HIS A 167 -1.10 -0.10 -7.03
N ASN A 168 0.01 0.46 -7.50
CA ASN A 168 1.07 -0.23 -8.22
C ASN A 168 2.32 -0.35 -7.34
N ARG A 169 3.25 0.61 -7.43
CA ARG A 169 4.52 0.66 -6.70
C ARG A 169 4.34 0.56 -5.18
N TRP A 170 3.48 1.40 -4.59
CA TRP A 170 3.36 1.53 -3.13
C TRP A 170 2.66 0.37 -2.42
N MET A 171 2.21 -0.64 -3.18
CA MET A 171 1.67 -1.89 -2.65
C MET A 171 2.74 -2.98 -2.49
N LEU A 172 3.97 -2.74 -2.96
CA LEU A 172 5.05 -3.71 -2.88
C LEU A 172 5.90 -3.49 -1.61
N PRO A 173 6.23 -4.57 -0.87
CA PRO A 173 7.03 -4.53 0.36
C PRO A 173 8.30 -3.69 0.25
N HIS A 174 9.04 -3.83 -0.87
CA HIS A 174 10.30 -3.12 -1.07
C HIS A 174 10.11 -1.59 -0.99
N TYR A 175 9.15 -1.04 -1.73
CA TYR A 175 8.93 0.41 -1.75
C TYR A 175 8.31 0.91 -0.44
N VAL A 176 7.44 0.13 0.20
CA VAL A 176 6.93 0.46 1.54
C VAL A 176 8.06 0.54 2.56
N TRP A 177 9.04 -0.37 2.47
CA TRP A 177 10.19 -0.38 3.37
C TRP A 177 11.15 0.78 3.11
N GLU A 178 11.46 1.08 1.85
CA GLU A 178 12.30 2.23 1.50
C GLU A 178 11.66 3.57 1.87
N ASP A 179 10.35 3.75 1.70
CA ASP A 179 9.67 4.98 2.17
C ASP A 179 9.63 5.08 3.70
N MET A 180 9.58 3.95 4.41
CA MET A 180 9.71 3.96 5.88
C MET A 180 11.14 4.28 6.33
N ARG A 181 12.16 3.89 5.53
CA ARG A 181 13.55 4.31 5.74
C ARG A 181 13.66 5.82 5.65
N ASP A 182 13.10 6.43 4.61
CA ASP A 182 13.08 7.90 4.45
C ASP A 182 12.42 8.61 5.65
N VAL A 183 11.32 8.06 6.17
CA VAL A 183 10.66 8.58 7.38
C VAL A 183 11.59 8.51 8.60
N CYS A 184 12.27 7.37 8.80
CA CYS A 184 13.21 7.20 9.91
C CYS A 184 14.42 8.14 9.78
N GLU A 185 14.95 8.31 8.58
CA GLU A 185 16.05 9.24 8.30
C GLU A 185 15.65 10.70 8.54
N ASP A 186 14.43 11.12 8.16
CA ASP A 186 13.91 12.46 8.49
C ASP A 186 13.78 12.67 10.02
N LEU A 187 13.31 11.66 10.75
CA LEU A 187 13.23 11.73 12.21
C LEU A 187 14.63 11.83 12.85
N GLN A 188 15.59 11.05 12.37
CA GLN A 188 16.98 11.10 12.84
C GLN A 188 17.64 12.45 12.54
N ALA A 189 17.44 12.99 11.34
CA ALA A 189 17.91 14.32 10.97
C ALA A 189 17.28 15.42 11.85
N ALA A 190 16.04 15.23 12.31
CA ALA A 190 15.37 16.11 13.26
C ALA A 190 15.80 15.89 14.73
N GLY A 191 16.78 15.02 14.99
CA GLY A 191 17.32 14.76 16.33
C GLY A 191 16.57 13.68 17.13
N PHE A 192 15.65 12.95 16.51
CA PHE A 192 14.97 11.81 17.13
C PHE A 192 15.62 10.51 16.66
N PRO A 193 16.35 9.76 17.51
CA PRO A 193 17.09 8.56 17.10
C PRO A 193 16.19 7.34 16.90
N PHE A 194 15.11 7.48 16.13
CA PHE A 194 14.17 6.42 15.80
C PHE A 194 14.79 5.48 14.77
N GLN A 195 14.89 4.19 15.11
CA GLN A 195 15.61 3.21 14.29
C GLN A 195 14.64 2.42 13.40
N LEU A 196 15.01 2.21 12.15
CA LEU A 196 14.20 1.45 11.17
C LEU A 196 14.03 -0.01 11.61
N GLU A 197 15.04 -0.60 12.24
CA GLU A 197 15.05 -2.00 12.67
C GLU A 197 13.96 -2.29 13.73
N TRP A 198 13.52 -1.27 14.47
CA TRP A 198 12.39 -1.41 15.40
C TRP A 198 11.08 -1.74 14.68
N LEU A 199 10.98 -1.42 13.39
CA LEU A 199 9.84 -1.69 12.52
C LEU A 199 9.95 -3.01 11.77
N ALA A 200 11.07 -3.74 11.85
CA ALA A 200 11.24 -5.01 11.17
C ALA A 200 10.14 -6.06 11.52
N PRO A 201 9.66 -6.18 12.77
CA PRO A 201 8.53 -7.06 13.08
C PRO A 201 7.22 -6.66 12.38
N PHE A 202 6.99 -5.37 12.13
CA PHE A 202 5.82 -4.91 11.38
C PHE A 202 5.95 -5.27 9.91
N HIS A 203 7.14 -5.10 9.33
CA HIS A 203 7.39 -5.49 7.95
C HIS A 203 7.19 -7.01 7.74
N GLU A 204 7.73 -7.85 8.61
CA GLU A 204 7.55 -9.30 8.50
C GLU A 204 6.09 -9.73 8.78
N PHE A 205 5.42 -9.08 9.73
CA PHE A 205 4.00 -9.34 9.99
C PHE A 205 3.11 -8.94 8.81
N ARG A 206 3.38 -7.78 8.21
CA ARG A 206 2.59 -7.23 7.10
C ARG A 206 2.88 -7.96 5.79
N PHE A 207 4.12 -8.35 5.59
CA PHE A 207 4.62 -8.91 4.33
C PHE A 207 5.36 -10.23 4.59
N PRO A 208 4.71 -11.30 5.09
CA PRO A 208 5.42 -12.54 5.40
C PRO A 208 6.08 -13.14 4.15
N VAL A 209 7.26 -13.74 4.34
CA VAL A 209 7.93 -14.53 3.29
C VAL A 209 7.13 -15.79 3.00
N TYR A 210 6.90 -16.08 1.73
CA TYR A 210 6.31 -17.34 1.28
C TYR A 210 7.37 -18.40 1.03
N GLY A 211 8.52 -18.01 0.45
CA GLY A 211 9.66 -18.90 0.31
C GLY A 211 10.80 -18.28 -0.50
N ARG A 212 11.93 -18.98 -0.52
CA ARG A 212 13.15 -18.62 -1.25
C ARG A 212 13.66 -19.81 -2.04
N ALA A 213 14.17 -19.56 -3.23
CA ALA A 213 14.86 -20.56 -4.04
C ALA A 213 16.19 -20.01 -4.56
N GLN A 214 17.25 -20.81 -4.50
CA GLN A 214 18.59 -20.44 -4.93
C GLN A 214 19.00 -21.26 -6.15
N TYR A 215 19.44 -20.59 -7.23
CA TYR A 215 19.92 -21.22 -8.46
C TYR A 215 21.21 -20.55 -8.93
N GLY A 216 22.35 -21.17 -8.62
CA GLY A 216 23.66 -20.52 -8.83
C GLY A 216 23.77 -19.27 -7.98
N ASP A 217 24.07 -18.13 -8.60
CA ASP A 217 24.16 -16.83 -7.93
C ASP A 217 22.80 -16.11 -7.81
N ILE A 218 21.73 -16.67 -8.40
CA ILE A 218 20.40 -16.04 -8.43
C ILE A 218 19.56 -16.53 -7.24
N GLU A 219 19.16 -15.60 -6.37
CA GLU A 219 18.15 -15.85 -5.32
C GLU A 219 16.80 -15.31 -5.77
N LEU A 220 15.75 -16.14 -5.70
CA LEU A 220 14.36 -15.77 -5.92
C LEU A 220 13.59 -15.83 -4.59
N GLU A 221 13.08 -14.69 -4.10
CA GLU A 221 12.23 -14.59 -2.92
C GLU A 221 10.79 -14.23 -3.32
N LEU A 222 9.82 -14.99 -2.82
CA LEU A 222 8.39 -14.66 -2.91
C LEU A 222 7.92 -14.16 -1.55
N ARG A 223 7.31 -12.98 -1.52
CA ARG A 223 6.79 -12.34 -0.31
C ARG A 223 5.36 -11.86 -0.53
N ALA A 224 4.51 -11.93 0.48
CA ALA A 224 3.18 -11.31 0.42
C ALA A 224 3.31 -9.81 0.08
N ALA A 225 2.39 -9.30 -0.73
CA ALA A 225 2.28 -7.87 -1.04
C ALA A 225 0.84 -7.41 -0.85
N LEU A 226 0.62 -6.09 -0.91
CA LEU A 226 -0.70 -5.54 -0.68
C LEU A 226 -1.56 -5.63 -1.93
N GLU A 227 -2.84 -5.95 -1.73
CA GLU A 227 -3.85 -5.83 -2.76
C GLU A 227 -5.12 -5.22 -2.14
N PRO A 228 -5.60 -4.07 -2.62
CA PRO A 228 -6.87 -3.53 -2.17
C PRO A 228 -8.02 -4.44 -2.61
N TRP A 229 -8.95 -4.69 -1.70
CA TRP A 229 -10.18 -5.41 -2.03
C TRP A 229 -11.29 -4.41 -2.31
N ASN A 230 -12.02 -4.63 -3.39
CA ASN A 230 -13.10 -3.74 -3.78
C ASN A 230 -14.40 -4.17 -3.12
N VAL A 231 -15.14 -3.21 -2.61
CA VAL A 231 -16.55 -3.40 -2.26
C VAL A 231 -17.36 -3.45 -3.55
N LEU A 232 -18.13 -4.52 -3.72
CA LEU A 232 -18.97 -4.75 -4.89
C LEU A 232 -20.27 -3.95 -4.82
N GLY A 233 -21.04 -4.02 -5.91
CA GLY A 233 -22.39 -3.46 -5.98
C GLY A 233 -23.31 -4.00 -4.87
N GLU A 234 -24.38 -3.26 -4.61
CA GLU A 234 -25.40 -3.65 -3.65
C GLU A 234 -26.16 -4.90 -4.13
N GLU A 235 -26.29 -5.88 -3.24
CA GLU A 235 -27.05 -7.11 -3.46
C GLU A 235 -28.18 -7.21 -2.42
N LEU A 236 -29.35 -7.70 -2.86
CA LEU A 236 -30.48 -7.97 -1.97
C LEU A 236 -30.25 -9.29 -1.23
N SER A 237 -30.21 -9.24 0.09
CA SER A 237 -30.20 -10.41 0.96
C SER A 237 -31.51 -10.52 1.74
N ASN A 238 -31.78 -11.72 2.30
CA ASN A 238 -32.94 -11.93 3.16
C ASN A 238 -32.98 -11.03 4.42
N GLN A 239 -31.87 -10.38 4.78
CA GLN A 239 -31.75 -9.46 5.92
C GLN A 239 -31.63 -7.98 5.51
N GLY A 240 -31.78 -7.67 4.23
CA GLY A 240 -31.65 -6.31 3.67
C GLY A 240 -30.55 -6.20 2.62
N THR A 241 -30.13 -4.99 2.30
CA THR A 241 -29.07 -4.75 1.31
C THR A 241 -27.69 -4.99 1.91
N ALA A 242 -26.88 -5.80 1.23
CA ALA A 242 -25.49 -6.06 1.60
C ALA A 242 -24.56 -5.68 0.45
N ARG A 243 -23.28 -5.46 0.77
CA ARG A 243 -22.22 -5.32 -0.23
C ARG A 243 -21.13 -6.32 0.07
N PHE A 244 -20.78 -7.14 -0.92
CA PHE A 244 -19.71 -8.11 -0.78
C PHE A 244 -18.35 -7.43 -0.97
N VAL A 245 -17.29 -7.98 -0.37
CA VAL A 245 -15.91 -7.53 -0.55
C VAL A 245 -15.17 -8.58 -1.35
N ASP A 246 -14.69 -8.22 -2.54
CA ASP A 246 -13.95 -9.15 -3.40
C ASP A 246 -12.53 -9.40 -2.86
N SER A 247 -12.43 -10.37 -1.96
CA SER A 247 -11.17 -10.85 -1.38
C SER A 247 -10.53 -11.99 -2.19
N SER A 248 -10.98 -12.21 -3.43
CA SER A 248 -10.47 -13.25 -4.30
C SER A 248 -9.14 -12.93 -4.98
N VAL A 249 -8.78 -11.65 -5.02
CA VAL A 249 -7.56 -11.17 -5.65
C VAL A 249 -6.50 -10.94 -4.58
N GLU A 250 -5.31 -11.45 -4.84
CA GLU A 250 -4.13 -11.25 -4.00
C GLU A 250 -2.96 -10.76 -4.84
N ARG A 251 -1.94 -10.25 -4.15
CA ARG A 251 -0.66 -9.86 -4.73
C ARG A 251 0.49 -10.46 -3.93
N LEU A 252 1.53 -10.84 -4.64
CA LEU A 252 2.84 -11.09 -4.04
C LEU A 252 3.90 -10.24 -4.72
N GLN A 253 5.01 -10.00 -4.02
CA GLN A 253 6.21 -9.44 -4.60
C GLN A 253 7.20 -10.57 -4.89
N VAL A 254 7.74 -10.56 -6.09
CA VAL A 254 8.93 -11.28 -6.48
C VAL A 254 10.11 -10.36 -6.24
N ARG A 255 11.09 -10.79 -5.43
CA ARG A 255 12.41 -10.15 -5.33
C ARG A 255 13.45 -11.12 -5.89
N VAL A 256 14.31 -10.64 -6.78
CA VAL A 256 15.41 -11.43 -7.32
C VAL A 256 16.71 -10.71 -7.04
N SER A 257 17.73 -11.43 -6.58
CA SER A 257 19.10 -10.92 -6.44
C SER A 257 20.09 -11.77 -7.24
N GLY A 258 21.22 -11.17 -7.64
CA GLY A 258 22.23 -11.83 -8.48
C GLY A 258 21.82 -12.01 -9.95
N LEU A 259 20.77 -11.33 -10.40
CA LEU A 259 20.24 -11.45 -11.76
C LEU A 259 21.02 -10.57 -12.75
N VAL A 260 21.50 -11.17 -13.84
CA VAL A 260 22.00 -10.43 -15.00
C VAL A 260 20.83 -10.15 -15.96
N ASP A 261 20.32 -8.91 -15.94
CA ASP A 261 19.12 -8.48 -16.69
C ASP A 261 19.19 -8.76 -18.20
N SER A 262 20.37 -8.61 -18.81
CA SER A 262 20.59 -8.87 -20.24
C SER A 262 20.55 -10.35 -20.61
N ARG A 263 20.44 -11.26 -19.64
CA ARG A 263 20.51 -12.71 -19.85
C ARG A 263 19.31 -13.44 -19.29
N TYR A 264 18.88 -13.10 -18.08
CA TYR A 264 17.87 -13.87 -17.38
C TYR A 264 16.55 -13.13 -17.27
N VAL A 265 15.44 -13.87 -17.40
CA VAL A 265 14.10 -13.33 -17.24
C VAL A 265 13.31 -14.20 -16.29
N ILE A 266 12.47 -13.57 -15.48
CA ILE A 266 11.54 -14.28 -14.61
C ILE A 266 10.20 -14.34 -15.32
N ALA A 267 9.63 -15.54 -15.41
CA ALA A 267 8.26 -15.73 -15.85
C ALA A 267 7.40 -16.24 -14.69
N CYS A 268 6.13 -15.85 -14.65
CA CYS A 268 5.10 -16.43 -13.80
C CYS A 268 3.98 -16.98 -14.68
N ASN A 269 3.67 -18.27 -14.57
CA ASN A 269 2.69 -18.97 -15.40
C ASN A 269 2.92 -18.73 -16.91
N GLY A 270 4.19 -18.70 -17.34
CA GLY A 270 4.60 -18.47 -18.73
C GLY A 270 4.62 -17.01 -19.19
N ARG A 271 4.24 -16.05 -18.34
CA ARG A 271 4.25 -14.60 -18.66
C ARG A 271 5.42 -13.90 -17.99
N ARG A 272 6.07 -12.98 -18.72
CA ARG A 272 7.26 -12.30 -18.21
C ARG A 272 6.88 -11.33 -17.09
N VAL A 273 7.57 -11.44 -15.96
CA VAL A 273 7.39 -10.55 -14.81
C VAL A 273 8.12 -9.22 -15.09
N PRO A 274 7.47 -8.05 -14.96
CA PRO A 274 8.05 -6.75 -15.27
C PRO A 274 8.97 -6.27 -14.13
N LEU A 275 10.14 -6.90 -14.01
CA LEU A 275 11.14 -6.60 -13.00
C LEU A 275 11.62 -5.14 -13.06
N GLN A 276 11.67 -4.51 -11.89
CA GLN A 276 12.12 -3.13 -11.69
C GLN A 276 13.37 -3.12 -10.81
N ALA A 277 14.38 -2.35 -11.20
CA ALA A 277 15.62 -2.25 -10.44
C ALA A 277 15.39 -1.56 -9.08
N THR A 278 16.04 -2.06 -8.02
CA THR A 278 15.94 -1.48 -6.67
C THR A 278 16.97 -0.39 -6.39
N GLY A 279 17.92 -0.18 -7.31
CA GLY A 279 19.12 0.64 -7.10
C GLY A 279 20.32 -0.15 -6.60
N VAL A 280 20.11 -1.39 -6.13
CA VAL A 280 21.18 -2.34 -5.84
C VAL A 280 21.49 -3.15 -7.11
N SER A 281 22.76 -3.22 -7.48
CA SER A 281 23.20 -3.93 -8.69
C SER A 281 22.80 -5.40 -8.64
N GLY A 282 22.07 -5.86 -9.66
CA GLY A 282 21.62 -7.25 -9.76
C GLY A 282 20.40 -7.59 -8.90
N GLU A 283 19.77 -6.60 -8.25
CA GLU A 283 18.54 -6.78 -7.49
C GLU A 283 17.34 -6.11 -8.18
N TYR A 284 16.25 -6.87 -8.28
CA TYR A 284 15.03 -6.44 -8.94
C TYR A 284 13.79 -6.89 -8.16
N VAL A 285 12.71 -6.12 -8.27
CA VAL A 285 11.41 -6.44 -7.68
C VAL A 285 10.27 -6.24 -8.67
N ALA A 286 9.19 -7.01 -8.50
CA ALA A 286 7.93 -6.79 -9.19
C ALA A 286 6.76 -7.41 -8.43
N GLY A 287 5.57 -6.88 -8.64
CA GLY A 287 4.32 -7.49 -8.20
C GLY A 287 3.81 -8.54 -9.17
N VAL A 288 3.19 -9.59 -8.64
CA VAL A 288 2.31 -10.48 -9.39
C VAL A 288 0.94 -10.45 -8.73
N ARG A 289 -0.06 -9.98 -9.46
CA ARG A 289 -1.46 -9.98 -9.05
C ARG A 289 -2.18 -11.16 -9.68
N TYR A 290 -2.93 -11.88 -8.87
CA TYR A 290 -3.57 -13.12 -9.28
C TYR A 290 -4.89 -13.34 -8.54
N ARG A 291 -5.78 -14.14 -9.13
CA ARG A 291 -6.97 -14.66 -8.44
C ARG A 291 -6.58 -15.89 -7.63
N ALA A 292 -6.77 -15.81 -6.32
CA ALA A 292 -6.38 -16.81 -5.34
C ALA A 292 -7.46 -17.88 -5.11
N TRP A 293 -8.73 -17.49 -5.14
CA TRP A 293 -9.89 -18.38 -5.01
C TRP A 293 -11.08 -17.86 -5.82
N HIS A 294 -12.15 -18.65 -5.96
CA HIS A 294 -13.28 -18.33 -6.85
C HIS A 294 -14.60 -18.21 -6.06
N PRO A 295 -14.94 -17.01 -5.54
CA PRO A 295 -16.24 -16.78 -4.92
C PRO A 295 -17.38 -16.72 -5.94
N PRO A 296 -18.63 -16.94 -5.49
CA PRO A 296 -19.80 -16.71 -6.33
C PRO A 296 -20.01 -15.24 -6.73
N SER A 297 -19.52 -14.28 -5.92
CA SER A 297 -19.56 -12.84 -6.21
C SER A 297 -18.14 -12.25 -6.22
N ALA A 298 -17.76 -11.63 -7.35
CA ALA A 298 -16.45 -10.98 -7.59
C ALA A 298 -16.58 -9.94 -8.71
N LEU A 299 -15.59 -9.05 -8.85
CA LEU A 299 -15.56 -8.08 -9.96
C LEU A 299 -15.52 -8.74 -11.34
N HIS A 300 -14.84 -9.89 -11.45
CA HIS A 300 -14.67 -10.63 -12.70
C HIS A 300 -14.93 -12.12 -12.47
N PRO A 301 -16.19 -12.53 -12.29
CA PRO A 301 -16.53 -13.88 -11.82
C PRO A 301 -16.21 -14.97 -12.84
N THR A 302 -15.93 -14.64 -14.10
CA THR A 302 -15.58 -15.60 -15.16
C THR A 302 -14.07 -15.91 -15.24
N ILE A 303 -13.24 -15.17 -14.50
CA ILE A 303 -11.79 -15.42 -14.47
C ILE A 303 -11.53 -16.51 -13.42
N ASP A 304 -10.86 -17.59 -13.83
CA ASP A 304 -10.52 -18.71 -12.95
C ASP A 304 -9.38 -18.41 -11.97
N ILE A 305 -9.14 -19.35 -11.04
CA ILE A 305 -8.01 -19.29 -10.10
C ILE A 305 -6.68 -19.48 -10.86
N HIS A 306 -5.64 -18.78 -10.41
CA HIS A 306 -4.30 -18.88 -11.02
C HIS A 306 -3.33 -19.74 -10.22
N SER A 307 -3.77 -20.28 -9.07
CA SER A 307 -2.94 -21.15 -8.23
C SER A 307 -2.86 -22.56 -8.82
N PRO A 308 -1.67 -23.21 -8.86
CA PRO A 308 -0.40 -22.70 -8.38
C PRO A 308 0.22 -21.64 -9.29
N LEU A 309 0.91 -20.67 -8.67
CA LEU A 309 1.80 -19.76 -9.37
C LEU A 309 3.13 -20.47 -9.58
N VAL A 310 3.56 -20.60 -10.82
CA VAL A 310 4.82 -21.23 -11.22
C VAL A 310 5.76 -20.16 -11.73
N PHE A 311 6.88 -19.99 -11.04
CA PHE A 311 7.93 -19.06 -11.39
C PHE A 311 9.08 -19.78 -12.05
N ASP A 312 9.53 -19.29 -13.19
CA ASP A 312 10.66 -19.85 -13.94
C ASP A 312 11.75 -18.79 -14.15
N ILE A 313 12.99 -19.19 -13.95
CA ILE A 313 14.18 -18.41 -14.30
C ILE A 313 14.63 -18.88 -15.68
N ILE A 314 14.43 -18.05 -16.69
CA ILE A 314 14.70 -18.41 -18.09
C ILE A 314 15.98 -17.73 -18.53
N ASP A 315 16.94 -18.52 -18.99
CA ASP A 315 18.15 -18.04 -19.66
C ASP A 315 17.83 -17.75 -21.12
N THR A 316 17.79 -16.47 -21.50
CA THR A 316 17.43 -16.03 -22.86
C THR A 316 18.45 -16.45 -23.92
N TRP A 317 19.70 -16.73 -23.53
CA TRP A 317 20.73 -17.17 -24.47
C TRP A 317 20.51 -18.62 -24.91
N SER A 318 20.07 -19.48 -23.99
CA SER A 318 19.77 -20.88 -24.26
C SER A 318 18.28 -21.16 -24.56
N GLY A 319 17.39 -20.25 -24.17
CA GLY A 319 15.94 -20.40 -24.28
C GLY A 319 15.36 -21.49 -23.36
N ARG A 320 16.00 -21.73 -22.19
CA ARG A 320 15.62 -22.79 -21.26
C ARG A 320 15.40 -22.26 -19.85
N SER A 321 14.46 -22.87 -19.13
CA SER A 321 14.33 -22.68 -17.68
C SER A 321 15.54 -23.35 -16.99
N ILE A 322 16.25 -22.59 -16.15
CA ILE A 322 17.41 -23.05 -15.38
C ILE A 322 17.06 -23.34 -13.90
N GLY A 323 15.82 -23.05 -13.51
CA GLY A 323 15.34 -23.16 -12.13
C GLY A 323 14.02 -22.41 -11.96
N GLY A 324 13.42 -22.53 -10.78
CA GLY A 324 12.13 -21.91 -10.53
C GLY A 324 11.54 -22.28 -9.17
N CYS A 325 10.32 -21.84 -8.89
CA CYS A 325 9.59 -22.28 -7.71
C CYS A 325 8.10 -22.24 -7.98
N SER A 326 7.33 -22.92 -7.14
CA SER A 326 5.88 -22.82 -7.18
C SER A 326 5.31 -22.40 -5.84
N TYR A 327 4.24 -21.61 -5.90
CA TYR A 327 3.48 -21.16 -4.76
C TYR A 327 2.01 -21.55 -4.92
N HIS A 328 1.46 -22.21 -3.90
CA HIS A 328 0.06 -22.59 -3.83
C HIS A 328 -0.68 -21.69 -2.85
N VAL A 329 -1.89 -21.24 -3.19
CA VAL A 329 -2.69 -20.42 -2.26
C VAL A 329 -3.16 -21.23 -1.05
N VAL A 330 -3.59 -22.46 -1.31
CA VAL A 330 -3.96 -23.47 -0.33
C VAL A 330 -2.89 -24.56 -0.25
N HIS A 331 -2.93 -25.39 0.78
CA HIS A 331 -2.00 -26.52 0.89
C HIS A 331 -2.06 -27.38 -0.40
N PRO A 332 -0.92 -27.78 -1.00
CA PRO A 332 -0.89 -28.50 -2.29
C PRO A 332 -1.71 -29.79 -2.32
N GLY A 333 -1.85 -30.45 -1.17
CA GLY A 333 -2.72 -31.61 -0.98
C GLY A 333 -4.22 -31.30 -0.83
N GLY A 334 -4.68 -30.08 -1.17
CA GLY A 334 -6.09 -29.67 -1.08
C GLY A 334 -6.65 -29.57 0.34
N ARG A 335 -5.78 -29.48 1.36
CA ARG A 335 -6.21 -29.45 2.77
C ARG A 335 -6.63 -28.05 3.17
N SER A 336 -7.89 -27.91 3.58
CA SER A 336 -8.35 -26.82 4.45
C SER A 336 -8.02 -27.18 5.90
N TYR A 337 -7.70 -26.18 6.72
CA TYR A 337 -7.52 -26.38 8.15
C TYR A 337 -8.82 -26.01 8.88
N ASP A 338 -9.37 -26.94 9.66
CA ASP A 338 -10.59 -26.71 10.44
C ASP A 338 -10.34 -25.84 11.69
N THR A 339 -9.09 -25.75 12.12
CA THR A 339 -8.67 -25.01 13.32
C THR A 339 -7.70 -23.89 12.99
N PHE A 340 -7.78 -22.82 13.78
CA PHE A 340 -6.73 -21.81 13.81
C PHE A 340 -5.39 -22.43 14.25
N PRO A 341 -4.25 -21.91 13.77
CA PRO A 341 -2.95 -22.36 14.25
C PRO A 341 -2.83 -22.10 15.75
N VAL A 342 -2.31 -23.09 16.48
CA VAL A 342 -2.15 -23.04 17.94
C VAL A 342 -1.08 -22.01 18.34
N ASN A 343 -0.10 -21.77 17.47
CA ASN A 343 0.97 -20.79 17.69
C ASN A 343 1.56 -20.26 16.37
N ALA A 344 2.52 -19.32 16.50
CA ALA A 344 3.18 -18.70 15.36
C ALA A 344 3.99 -19.69 14.50
N PHE A 345 4.63 -20.70 15.12
CA PHE A 345 5.41 -21.71 14.41
C PHE A 345 4.53 -22.62 13.55
N GLU A 346 3.35 -23.01 14.03
CA GLU A 346 2.40 -23.76 13.22
C GLU A 346 1.89 -22.91 12.06
N ALA A 347 1.53 -21.64 12.31
CA ALA A 347 1.12 -20.73 11.25
C ALA A 347 2.21 -20.56 10.18
N GLU A 348 3.46 -20.46 10.59
CA GLU A 348 4.63 -20.40 9.72
C GLU A 348 4.83 -21.71 8.93
N GLY A 349 4.77 -22.87 9.59
CA GLY A 349 4.84 -24.17 8.91
C GLY A 349 3.74 -24.36 7.87
N ARG A 350 2.51 -23.93 8.18
CA ARG A 350 1.39 -23.91 7.21
C ARG A 350 1.73 -23.02 6.01
N ARG A 351 2.36 -21.86 6.20
CA ARG A 351 2.78 -20.99 5.09
C ARG A 351 3.89 -21.62 4.25
N PHE A 352 4.92 -22.18 4.87
CA PHE A 352 6.04 -22.82 4.15
C PHE A 352 5.60 -24.02 3.33
N SER A 353 4.60 -24.78 3.79
CA SER A 353 4.08 -25.94 3.06
C SER A 353 3.48 -25.62 1.68
N ARG A 354 3.19 -24.33 1.45
CA ARG A 354 2.63 -23.81 0.19
C ARG A 354 3.68 -23.46 -0.85
N PHE A 355 4.95 -23.39 -0.47
CA PHE A 355 6.06 -23.09 -1.36
C PHE A 355 6.83 -24.36 -1.70
N ARG A 356 7.17 -24.55 -2.97
CA ARG A 356 8.00 -25.66 -3.43
C ARG A 356 9.10 -25.15 -4.35
N THR A 357 10.28 -25.75 -4.22
CA THR A 357 11.44 -25.52 -5.11
C THR A 357 11.49 -26.51 -6.27
N GLU A 358 10.40 -27.26 -6.49
CA GLU A 358 10.25 -28.14 -7.65
C GLU A 358 10.08 -27.25 -8.88
N HIS A 359 10.94 -27.44 -9.88
CA HIS A 359 10.84 -26.79 -11.20
C HIS A 359 10.74 -27.87 -12.27
N THR A 360 10.15 -27.53 -13.41
CA THR A 360 10.12 -28.42 -14.58
C THR A 360 11.33 -28.10 -15.46
N PRO A 361 12.44 -28.88 -15.39
CA PRO A 361 13.55 -28.69 -16.31
C PRO A 361 13.07 -29.01 -17.73
N GLY A 362 13.04 -28.03 -18.62
CA GLY A 362 12.55 -28.23 -19.97
C GLY A 362 12.36 -26.95 -20.78
N VAL A 363 11.96 -27.14 -22.04
CA VAL A 363 11.43 -26.05 -22.86
C VAL A 363 10.02 -25.77 -22.33
N LEU A 364 9.81 -24.59 -21.75
CA LEU A 364 8.48 -24.14 -21.36
C LEU A 364 7.63 -24.02 -22.63
N GLU A 365 6.59 -24.84 -22.78
CA GLU A 365 5.57 -24.59 -23.79
C GLU A 365 4.76 -23.36 -23.36
N SER A 366 4.88 -22.27 -24.12
CA SER A 366 3.98 -21.13 -24.04
C SER A 366 2.59 -21.65 -24.35
N ARG A 367 1.79 -21.85 -23.30
CA ARG A 367 0.35 -22.08 -23.45
C ARG A 367 -0.25 -20.76 -23.88
N TYR A 368 -0.25 -20.49 -25.19
CA TYR A 368 -1.22 -19.57 -25.77
C TYR A 368 -2.60 -20.14 -25.43
N LEU A 369 -3.24 -19.62 -24.39
CA LEU A 369 -4.62 -19.95 -24.05
C LEU A 369 -5.54 -19.21 -25.03
N SER A 370 -5.54 -19.68 -26.27
CA SER A 370 -6.62 -19.47 -27.23
C SER A 370 -7.17 -20.85 -27.55
N GLU A 371 -8.27 -21.22 -26.90
CA GLU A 371 -9.08 -22.38 -27.31
C GLU A 371 -9.80 -22.13 -28.66
N ALA A 372 -9.58 -20.98 -29.32
CA ALA A 372 -10.30 -20.56 -30.52
C ALA A 372 -9.67 -20.95 -31.85
N THR A 373 -8.51 -21.63 -31.90
CA THR A 373 -7.91 -22.06 -33.18
C THR A 373 -7.31 -23.46 -33.11
N ARG A 374 -8.15 -24.48 -33.32
CA ARG A 374 -7.72 -25.83 -33.69
C ARG A 374 -7.26 -25.87 -35.16
N GLN A 375 -6.14 -25.23 -35.46
CA GLN A 375 -5.36 -25.53 -36.67
C GLN A 375 -4.00 -26.06 -36.21
N PHE A 376 -3.74 -27.33 -36.52
CA PHE A 376 -2.45 -27.95 -36.29
C PHE A 376 -1.41 -27.31 -37.23
N TYR A 377 -0.68 -26.32 -36.73
CA TYR A 377 0.58 -25.93 -37.32
C TYR A 377 1.67 -26.82 -36.71
N GLN A 378 2.30 -27.66 -37.54
CA GLN A 378 3.59 -28.24 -37.18
C GLN A 378 4.60 -27.09 -37.11
N HIS A 379 4.89 -26.60 -35.91
CA HIS A 379 6.02 -25.72 -35.69
C HIS A 379 7.22 -26.55 -35.25
N GLU A 380 8.32 -26.45 -36.01
CA GLU A 380 9.64 -26.87 -35.54
C GLU A 380 9.96 -26.18 -34.20
N ALA A 381 10.59 -26.90 -33.28
CA ALA A 381 10.94 -26.42 -31.94
C ALA A 381 11.82 -25.15 -32.03
N ARG A 382 11.22 -23.97 -31.93
CA ARG A 382 11.93 -22.70 -31.89
C ARG A 382 12.33 -22.36 -30.44
N ARG A 383 13.51 -21.77 -30.29
CA ARG A 383 14.02 -21.24 -29.01
C ARG A 383 13.01 -20.23 -28.47
N MET A 384 12.44 -20.49 -27.30
CA MET A 384 11.42 -19.63 -26.69
C MET A 384 12.06 -18.76 -25.61
N SER A 385 12.18 -17.46 -25.90
CA SER A 385 12.06 -16.45 -24.85
C SER A 385 10.57 -16.12 -24.73
N PRO A 386 9.99 -16.02 -23.52
CA PRO A 386 8.64 -15.51 -23.40
C PRO A 386 8.55 -14.15 -24.11
N PRO A 387 7.47 -13.86 -24.85
CA PRO A 387 7.33 -12.60 -25.54
C PRO A 387 7.53 -11.45 -24.53
N PRO A 388 8.10 -10.31 -24.96
CA PRO A 388 8.13 -9.12 -24.12
C PRO A 388 6.71 -8.85 -23.62
N GLU A 389 6.52 -8.82 -22.31
CA GLU A 389 5.20 -8.53 -21.75
C GLU A 389 4.81 -7.11 -22.17
N GLU A 390 3.58 -6.93 -22.66
CA GLU A 390 3.01 -5.61 -22.85
C GLU A 390 2.85 -4.97 -21.47
N THR A 391 3.82 -4.14 -21.10
CA THR A 391 3.83 -3.44 -19.82
C THR A 391 2.61 -2.53 -19.75
N ASN A 392 1.78 -2.76 -18.74
CA ASN A 392 0.63 -1.91 -18.49
C ASN A 392 1.11 -0.52 -18.07
N ALA A 393 0.85 0.50 -18.90
CA ALA A 393 1.30 1.86 -18.65
C ALA A 393 0.81 2.43 -17.30
N GLU A 394 -0.36 1.99 -16.83
CA GLU A 394 -0.91 2.40 -15.53
C GLU A 394 -0.33 1.62 -14.36
N TYR A 395 0.17 0.40 -14.59
CA TYR A 395 0.65 -0.52 -13.57
C TYR A 395 2.01 -1.18 -13.95
N PRO A 396 3.06 -0.40 -14.19
CA PRO A 396 4.33 -0.92 -14.74
C PRO A 396 5.08 -1.88 -13.80
N HIS A 397 4.87 -1.78 -12.48
CA HIS A 397 5.53 -2.65 -11.49
C HIS A 397 4.81 -3.99 -11.24
N THR A 398 3.69 -4.27 -11.92
CA THR A 398 2.85 -5.44 -11.60
C THR A 398 2.45 -6.22 -12.84
N LEU A 399 2.74 -7.52 -12.85
CA LEU A 399 2.11 -8.48 -13.75
C LEU A 399 0.72 -8.83 -13.22
N ASP A 400 -0.33 -8.52 -13.99
CA ASP A 400 -1.72 -8.88 -13.64
C ASP A 400 -2.16 -10.10 -14.45
N LEU A 401 -2.13 -11.28 -13.82
CA LEU A 401 -2.46 -12.54 -14.50
C LEU A 401 -3.92 -12.61 -14.98
N ARG A 402 -4.79 -11.73 -14.45
CA ARG A 402 -6.20 -11.64 -14.85
C ARG A 402 -6.38 -10.99 -16.23
N ARG A 403 -5.39 -10.28 -16.73
CA ARG A 403 -5.40 -9.67 -18.07
C ARG A 403 -4.86 -10.69 -19.06
N MET A 404 -5.73 -11.44 -19.73
CA MET A 404 -5.35 -12.31 -20.86
C MET A 404 -5.25 -11.52 -22.15
#